data_AF-F2NNZ1-F1
#
_entry.id   AF-F2NNZ1-F1
#
_cell.length_a   1.000
_cell.length_b   1.000
_cell.length_c   1.000
_cell.angle_alpha   90.00
_cell.angle_beta   90.00
_cell.angle_gamma   90.00
#
_symmetry.space_group_name_H-M   'P 1'
#
loop_
_entity.id
_entity.type
_entity.pdbx_description
1 polymer ?
#
loop_
_entity_poly.entity_id
_entity_poly.type
_entity_poly.pdbx_seq_one_letter_code
_entity_poly.pdbx_strand_id
1 'polypeptide(L)'
;MAEIRRALEEARRSAMTPHERAALIRDLEAKLHRAAEEERRAQLVVEEDRRRFLAAADRLVALLRRYLPPPKGEGAYPHLPQQILGGEDPALRLEAVPEKATVLTLRLMPVRLRLGGVDLVVGEAGDEYTLSLEGADYPLVEGDPLVVPFGQWEVWAFRRGRYAHVRLEVREGAHLSQLLVEGRILAHLVHPVKEYAYLRLMRAFSARLKGPVDYRAFGSELAQKFSEVPLDTLEEFARKGLKVVRQRLERAPAGLRYLGEVGEALGLVQEAKHLQSLLADWLNYRPPTRETIGGEIGTVTLTAEPVSIDAGKVVLSVRQVEDAVYVTVAGQVPRRLRDLLVWAFADQAVVIAREGHRIAHVVLPIEGA
;
A
#
# COMPACT_ATOMS: atom_id res chain seq x y z
N MET A 1 31.45 -1.15 36.60
CA MET A 1 32.82 -0.58 36.56
C MET A 1 32.98 0.75 37.30
N ALA A 2 32.13 1.76 37.09
CA ALA A 2 32.27 3.08 37.75
C ALA A 2 32.07 3.05 39.28
N GLU A 3 31.12 2.26 39.77
CA GLU A 3 30.85 2.10 41.22
C GLU A 3 32.00 1.41 41.96
N ILE A 4 32.62 0.39 41.36
CA ILE A 4 33.78 -0.31 41.95
C ILE A 4 35.01 0.60 42.01
N ARG A 5 35.21 1.47 40.99
CA ARG A 5 36.28 2.47 41.00
C ARG A 5 36.06 3.54 42.08
N ARG A 6 34.82 4.01 42.28
CA ARG A 6 34.46 4.91 43.39
C ARG A 6 34.66 4.24 44.75
N ALA A 7 34.24 2.98 44.90
CA ALA A 7 34.46 2.21 46.12
C ALA A 7 35.96 2.00 46.44
N LEU A 8 36.81 1.83 45.42
CA LEU A 8 38.28 1.78 45.58
C LEU A 8 38.85 3.12 46.03
N GLU A 9 38.37 4.24 45.48
CA GLU A 9 38.79 5.58 45.89
C GLU A 9 38.33 5.93 47.32
N GLU A 10 37.13 5.52 47.72
CA GLU A 10 36.60 5.68 49.07
C GLU A 10 37.32 4.78 50.08
N ALA A 11 37.59 3.51 49.75
CA ALA A 11 38.40 2.60 50.57
C ALA A 11 39.86 3.07 50.71
N ARG A 12 40.38 3.84 49.75
CA ARG A 12 41.69 4.50 49.85
C ARG A 12 41.66 5.75 50.74
N ARG A 13 40.50 6.33 51.05
CA ARG A 13 40.37 7.53 51.89
C ARG A 13 39.81 7.26 53.29
N SER A 14 39.34 6.05 53.57
CA SER A 14 38.74 5.68 54.84
C SER A 14 39.75 5.53 55.99
N ALA A 15 39.32 5.87 57.21
CA ALA A 15 40.09 5.74 58.44
C ALA A 15 40.00 4.31 59.03
N MET A 16 40.32 3.30 58.21
CA MET A 16 40.34 1.89 58.63
C MET A 16 41.73 1.50 59.13
N THR A 17 41.84 0.39 59.87
CA THR A 17 43.15 -0.14 60.26
C THR A 17 43.96 -0.56 59.02
N PRO A 18 45.30 -0.45 59.03
CA PRO A 18 46.13 -0.73 57.85
C PRO A 18 45.91 -2.13 57.25
N HIS A 19 45.58 -3.11 58.10
CA HIS A 19 45.35 -4.49 57.69
C HIS A 19 44.02 -4.69 56.95
N GLU A 20 42.93 -4.12 57.49
CA GLU A 20 41.59 -4.20 56.90
C GLU A 20 41.49 -3.44 55.59
N ARG A 21 42.14 -2.27 55.50
CA ARG A 21 42.24 -1.49 54.27
C ARG A 21 42.96 -2.26 53.16
N ALA A 22 44.07 -2.93 53.48
CA ALA A 22 44.80 -3.75 52.51
C ALA A 22 43.99 -4.96 52.05
N ALA A 23 43.21 -5.59 52.93
CA ALA A 23 42.33 -6.70 52.56
C ALA A 23 41.17 -6.25 51.65
N LEU A 24 40.52 -5.13 51.97
CA LEU A 24 39.41 -4.58 51.19
C LEU A 24 39.85 -4.11 49.80
N ILE A 25 41.02 -3.46 49.70
CA ILE A 25 41.58 -3.03 48.40
C ILE A 25 41.87 -4.25 47.52
N ARG A 26 42.47 -5.32 48.06
CA ARG A 26 42.74 -6.55 47.30
C ARG A 26 41.46 -7.23 46.80
N ASP A 27 40.40 -7.28 47.61
CA ASP A 27 39.11 -7.85 47.20
C ASP A 27 38.43 -7.02 46.10
N LEU A 28 38.45 -5.69 46.22
CA LEU A 28 37.89 -4.78 45.21
C LEU A 28 38.71 -4.78 43.90
N GLU A 29 40.04 -4.87 43.98
CA GLU A 29 40.90 -5.04 42.80
C GLU A 29 40.65 -6.38 42.11
N ALA A 30 40.46 -7.47 42.86
CA ALA A 30 40.11 -8.77 42.31
C ALA A 30 38.73 -8.75 41.62
N LYS A 31 37.74 -8.06 42.21
CA LYS A 31 36.41 -7.87 41.61
C LYS A 31 36.47 -7.01 40.34
N LEU A 32 37.30 -5.97 40.33
CA LEU A 32 37.50 -5.13 39.14
C LEU A 32 38.16 -5.90 38.00
N HIS A 33 39.16 -6.73 38.31
CA HIS A 33 39.82 -7.59 37.33
C HIS A 33 38.85 -8.60 36.69
N ARG A 34 38.01 -9.27 37.51
CA ARG A 34 37.00 -10.21 37.00
C ARG A 34 35.98 -9.52 36.10
N ALA A 35 35.45 -8.37 36.51
CA ALA A 35 34.52 -7.59 35.70
C ALA A 35 35.14 -7.16 34.35
N ALA A 36 36.41 -6.75 34.35
CA ALA A 36 37.12 -6.36 33.12
C ALA A 36 37.48 -7.54 32.21
N GLU A 37 37.60 -8.75 32.75
CA GLU A 37 37.78 -9.98 31.96
C GLU A 37 36.47 -10.46 31.34
N GLU A 38 35.36 -10.36 32.07
CA GLU A 38 34.02 -10.66 31.57
C GLU A 38 33.61 -9.71 30.45
N GLU A 39 33.87 -8.41 30.60
CA GLU A 39 33.57 -7.39 29.59
C GLU A 39 34.40 -7.60 28.30
N ARG A 40 35.68 -7.95 28.44
CA ARG A 40 36.53 -8.33 27.29
C ARG A 40 36.02 -9.59 26.58
N ARG A 41 35.57 -10.61 27.33
CA ARG A 41 34.98 -11.81 26.74
C ARG A 41 33.68 -11.50 26.01
N ALA A 42 32.80 -10.68 26.58
CA ALA A 42 31.56 -10.27 25.93
C ALA A 42 31.81 -9.48 24.63
N GLN A 43 32.79 -8.56 24.63
CA GLN A 43 33.17 -7.80 23.43
C GLN A 43 33.68 -8.72 22.30
N LEU A 44 34.49 -9.72 22.63
CA LEU A 44 34.99 -10.69 21.65
C LEU A 44 33.88 -11.52 21.01
N VAL A 45 32.87 -11.93 21.78
CA VAL A 45 31.70 -12.66 21.25
C VAL A 45 30.90 -11.76 20.30
N VAL A 46 30.66 -10.50 20.67
CA VAL A 46 29.95 -9.53 19.82
C VAL A 46 30.69 -9.27 18.51
N GLU A 47 32.02 -9.14 18.54
CA GLU A 47 32.81 -9.00 17.32
C GLU A 47 32.74 -10.25 16.43
N GLU A 48 32.76 -11.44 17.03
CA GLU A 48 32.66 -12.70 16.30
C GLU A 48 31.28 -12.86 15.64
N ASP A 49 30.20 -12.54 16.36
CA ASP A 49 28.84 -12.57 15.84
C ASP A 49 28.62 -11.54 14.73
N ARG A 50 29.20 -10.34 14.88
CA ARG A 50 29.20 -9.32 13.82
C ARG A 50 29.89 -9.83 12.55
N ARG A 51 31.04 -10.50 12.68
CA ARG A 51 31.75 -11.09 11.53
C ARG A 51 30.94 -12.21 10.88
N ARG A 52 30.34 -13.09 11.68
CA ARG A 52 29.47 -14.19 11.20
C ARG A 52 28.25 -13.66 10.47
N PHE A 53 27.62 -12.61 10.99
CA PHE A 53 26.46 -11.96 10.36
C PHE A 53 26.82 -11.34 9.01
N LEU A 54 27.92 -10.57 8.93
CA LEU A 54 28.37 -9.97 7.68
C LEU A 54 28.67 -11.04 6.62
N ALA A 55 29.36 -12.13 7.00
CA ALA A 55 29.62 -13.25 6.11
C ALA A 55 28.34 -14.01 5.68
N ALA A 56 27.32 -14.06 6.52
CA ALA A 56 26.02 -14.62 6.15
C ALA A 56 25.24 -13.69 5.20
N ALA A 57 25.28 -12.37 5.43
CA ALA A 57 24.69 -11.37 4.57
C ALA A 57 25.32 -11.36 3.18
N ASP A 58 26.65 -11.42 3.09
CA ASP A 58 27.36 -11.49 1.80
C ASP A 58 27.00 -12.75 1.02
N ARG A 59 26.88 -13.90 1.71
CA ARG A 59 26.43 -15.16 1.08
C ARG A 59 25.00 -15.08 0.58
N LEU A 60 24.10 -14.48 1.35
CA LEU A 60 22.72 -14.26 0.94
C LEU A 60 22.63 -13.36 -0.30
N VAL A 61 23.36 -12.24 -0.30
CA VAL A 61 23.40 -11.32 -1.46
C VAL A 61 23.97 -12.02 -2.69
N ALA A 62 25.01 -12.83 -2.55
CA ALA A 62 25.57 -13.61 -3.65
C ALA A 62 24.56 -14.62 -4.23
N LEU A 63 23.77 -15.29 -3.39
CA LEU A 63 22.71 -16.19 -3.82
C LEU A 63 21.58 -15.42 -4.54
N LEU A 64 21.12 -14.31 -3.96
CA LEU A 64 20.03 -13.50 -4.52
C LEU A 64 20.41 -12.85 -5.85
N ARG A 65 21.65 -12.41 -6.04
CA ARG A 65 22.15 -11.87 -7.32
C ARG A 65 21.98 -12.82 -8.50
N ARG A 66 21.89 -14.13 -8.25
CA ARG A 66 21.71 -15.16 -9.29
C ARG A 66 20.26 -15.28 -9.75
N TYR A 67 19.31 -14.82 -8.94
CA TYR A 67 17.87 -14.92 -9.17
C TYR A 67 17.18 -13.57 -9.37
N LEU A 68 17.85 -12.47 -9.03
CA LEU A 68 17.36 -11.12 -9.26
C LEU A 68 17.71 -10.66 -10.69
N PRO A 69 16.77 -10.02 -11.41
CA PRO A 69 17.09 -9.37 -12.68
C PRO A 69 18.16 -8.29 -12.47
N PRO A 70 19.00 -7.98 -13.47
CA PRO A 70 20.00 -6.92 -13.37
C PRO A 70 19.31 -5.61 -12.96
N PRO A 71 19.87 -4.84 -12.01
CA PRO A 71 19.22 -3.65 -11.49
C PRO A 71 18.99 -2.64 -12.62
N LYS A 72 17.73 -2.30 -12.87
CA LYS A 72 17.35 -1.19 -13.76
C LYS A 72 17.24 0.07 -12.91
N GLY A 73 18.31 0.88 -12.93
CA GLY A 73 18.37 2.19 -12.27
C GLY A 73 19.11 2.22 -10.92
N GLU A 74 19.43 3.43 -10.47
CA GLU A 74 19.98 3.71 -9.14
C GLU A 74 18.82 3.82 -8.14
N GLY A 75 18.30 2.67 -7.69
CA GLY A 75 17.46 2.66 -6.49
C GLY A 75 18.30 3.08 -5.28
N ALA A 76 17.78 3.98 -4.45
CA ALA A 76 18.42 4.31 -3.19
C ALA A 76 18.72 3.00 -2.41
N TYR A 77 19.94 2.85 -1.91
CA TYR A 77 20.29 1.70 -1.08
C TYR A 77 19.29 1.58 0.08
N PRO A 78 18.90 0.35 0.48
CA PRO A 78 18.03 0.16 1.63
C PRO A 78 18.63 0.87 2.83
N HIS A 79 17.93 1.89 3.34
CA HIS A 79 18.27 2.54 4.59
C HIS A 79 18.09 1.50 5.70
N LEU A 80 19.21 0.96 6.19
CA LEU A 80 19.21 0.14 7.39
C LEU A 80 18.71 1.03 8.55
N PRO A 81 17.60 0.68 9.23
CA PRO A 81 17.17 1.43 10.40
C PRO A 81 18.32 1.44 11.41
N GLN A 82 18.68 2.64 11.88
CA GLN A 82 19.94 2.88 12.58
C GLN A 82 20.04 2.18 13.95
N GLN A 83 18.93 1.66 14.50
CA GLN A 83 18.88 1.14 15.88
C GLN A 83 17.87 -0.01 16.02
N ILE A 84 18.25 -1.06 16.74
CA ILE A 84 17.32 -2.11 17.19
C ILE A 84 16.73 -1.65 18.52
N LEU A 85 15.45 -1.31 18.52
CA LEU A 85 14.78 -0.80 19.72
C LEU A 85 14.51 -1.93 20.72
N GLY A 86 14.72 -1.63 22.01
CA GLY A 86 14.58 -2.62 23.09
C GLY A 86 15.80 -3.50 23.29
N GLY A 87 16.97 -3.08 22.80
CA GLY A 87 18.25 -3.73 23.05
C GLY A 87 18.71 -3.63 24.51
N GLU A 88 19.77 -4.35 24.86
CA GLU A 88 20.36 -4.34 26.21
C GLU A 88 21.20 -3.08 26.48
N ASP A 89 21.56 -2.35 25.43
CA ASP A 89 22.22 -1.04 25.52
C ASP A 89 21.23 0.02 26.04
N PRO A 90 21.54 0.75 27.12
CA PRO A 90 20.74 1.87 27.60
C PRO A 90 20.44 2.95 26.54
N ALA A 91 21.28 3.08 25.50
CA ALA A 91 21.07 4.00 24.37
C ALA A 91 20.04 3.49 23.34
N LEU A 92 19.63 2.22 23.44
CA LEU A 92 18.64 1.56 22.57
C LEU A 92 17.29 1.35 23.27
N ARG A 93 17.06 2.06 24.38
CA ARG A 93 15.77 2.09 25.07
C ARG A 93 14.68 2.60 24.14
N LEU A 94 13.44 2.21 24.41
CA LEU A 94 12.23 2.60 23.67
C LEU A 94 11.88 4.09 23.87
N GLU A 95 12.87 4.98 23.78
CA GLU A 95 12.68 6.42 23.88
C GLU A 95 12.25 6.93 22.49
N ALA A 96 10.93 7.00 22.33
CA ALA A 96 10.18 7.57 21.22
C ALA A 96 10.61 7.09 19.82
N VAL A 97 9.89 6.09 19.28
CA VAL A 97 9.84 5.87 17.83
C VAL A 97 9.55 7.24 17.17
N PRO A 98 10.39 7.73 16.26
CA PRO A 98 10.15 9.02 15.61
C PRO A 98 8.74 9.05 15.01
N GLU A 99 7.99 10.12 15.20
CA GLU A 99 6.58 10.17 14.76
C GLU A 99 6.39 9.87 13.26
N LYS A 100 7.42 10.17 12.46
CA LYS A 100 7.45 9.94 11.01
C LYS A 100 8.09 8.62 10.60
N ALA A 101 8.53 7.79 11.54
CA ALA A 101 9.09 6.49 11.20
C ALA A 101 8.01 5.60 10.59
N THR A 102 8.31 5.03 9.43
CA THR A 102 7.48 4.02 8.77
C THR A 102 8.17 2.65 8.76
N VAL A 103 9.39 2.56 9.30
CA VAL A 103 10.19 1.34 9.37
C VAL A 103 10.82 1.28 10.76
N LEU A 104 10.79 0.11 11.39
CA LEU A 104 11.50 -0.15 12.63
C LEU A 104 12.01 -1.58 12.72
N THR A 105 13.05 -1.79 13.51
CA THR A 105 13.49 -3.11 13.93
C THR A 105 13.46 -3.14 15.46
N LEU A 106 12.75 -4.11 16.03
CA LEU A 106 12.61 -4.26 17.48
C LEU A 106 13.09 -5.63 17.95
N ARG A 107 13.55 -5.69 19.20
CA ARG A 107 13.59 -6.93 19.98
C ARG A 107 12.16 -7.30 20.38
N LEU A 108 11.77 -8.53 20.11
CA LEU A 108 10.47 -9.07 20.46
C LEU A 108 10.35 -9.20 21.97
N MET A 109 9.48 -8.39 22.54
CA MET A 109 9.06 -8.37 23.93
C MET A 109 7.69 -7.67 24.00
N PRO A 110 6.89 -7.91 25.05
CA PRO A 110 5.61 -7.23 25.21
C PRO A 110 5.77 -5.72 25.21
N VAL A 111 5.28 -5.06 24.15
CA VAL A 111 5.41 -3.60 24.00
C VAL A 111 4.25 -3.05 23.17
N ARG A 112 3.82 -1.83 23.52
CA ARG A 112 2.95 -1.01 22.67
C ARG A 112 3.76 0.11 22.05
N LEU A 113 3.65 0.26 20.75
CA LEU A 113 4.38 1.29 19.99
C LEU A 113 3.48 1.90 18.92
N ARG A 114 3.85 3.10 18.48
CA ARG A 114 3.17 3.79 17.39
C ARG A 114 4.15 3.99 16.24
N LEU A 115 3.76 3.53 15.05
CA LEU A 115 4.57 3.60 13.84
C LEU A 115 3.75 4.31 12.77
N GLY A 116 4.24 5.40 12.18
CA GLY A 116 3.51 6.14 11.14
C GLY A 116 2.05 6.49 11.49
N GLY A 117 1.74 6.70 12.78
CA GLY A 117 0.39 6.95 13.28
C GLY A 117 -0.45 5.71 13.61
N VAL A 118 0.01 4.50 13.27
CA VAL A 118 -0.63 3.20 13.53
C VAL A 118 -0.20 2.64 14.88
N ASP A 119 -1.17 2.25 15.72
CA ASP A 119 -0.91 1.62 17.01
C ASP A 119 -0.69 0.11 16.86
N LEU A 120 0.48 -0.35 17.29
CA LEU A 120 0.90 -1.74 17.23
C LEU A 120 1.16 -2.26 18.65
N VAL A 121 0.73 -3.50 18.92
CA VAL A 121 1.06 -4.19 20.16
C VAL A 121 1.80 -5.47 19.82
N VAL A 122 2.92 -5.72 20.49
CA VAL A 122 3.65 -6.97 20.38
C VAL A 122 3.31 -7.80 21.60
N GLY A 123 2.81 -9.02 21.37
CA GLY A 123 2.53 -10.00 22.41
C GLY A 123 3.60 -11.09 22.44
N GLU A 124 3.76 -11.74 23.61
CA GLU A 124 4.63 -12.90 23.81
C GLU A 124 3.88 -13.94 24.66
N ALA A 125 3.85 -15.18 24.19
CA ALA A 125 3.30 -16.34 24.88
C ALA A 125 4.27 -17.51 24.73
N GLY A 126 5.21 -17.65 25.67
CA GLY A 126 6.29 -18.62 25.56
C GLY A 126 7.24 -18.25 24.41
N ASP A 127 7.43 -19.16 23.44
CA ASP A 127 8.26 -18.92 22.24
C ASP A 127 7.46 -18.36 21.04
N GLU A 128 6.17 -18.12 21.23
CA GLU A 128 5.29 -17.51 20.24
C GLU A 128 5.18 -16.01 20.45
N TYR A 129 5.28 -15.27 19.34
CA TYR A 129 5.13 -13.82 19.34
C TYR A 129 4.00 -13.42 18.41
N THR A 130 3.25 -12.41 18.79
CA THR A 130 2.14 -11.87 18.00
C THR A 130 2.34 -10.38 17.76
N LEU A 131 1.86 -9.90 16.61
CA LEU A 131 1.66 -8.49 16.32
C LEU A 131 0.17 -8.22 16.29
N SER A 132 -0.33 -7.44 17.23
CA SER A 132 -1.72 -7.04 17.31
C SER A 132 -1.96 -5.67 16.71
N LEU A 133 -3.05 -5.55 15.97
CA LEU A 133 -3.50 -4.35 15.28
C LEU A 133 -5.02 -4.24 15.43
N GLU A 134 -5.51 -3.12 15.98
CA GLU A 134 -6.95 -2.91 16.29
C GLU A 134 -7.63 -4.07 17.05
N GLY A 135 -6.88 -4.77 17.90
CA GLY A 135 -7.40 -5.88 18.70
C GLY A 135 -7.50 -7.22 17.95
N ALA A 136 -7.03 -7.29 16.71
CA ALA A 136 -6.77 -8.55 16.02
C ALA A 136 -5.30 -8.96 16.20
N ASP A 137 -5.07 -10.22 16.58
CA ASP A 137 -3.73 -10.78 16.80
C ASP A 137 -3.25 -11.55 15.57
N TYR A 138 -2.05 -11.21 15.09
CA TYR A 138 -1.40 -11.88 13.97
C TYR A 138 -0.12 -12.59 14.44
N PRO A 139 0.04 -13.90 14.20
CA PRO A 139 1.24 -14.61 14.63
C PRO A 139 2.46 -14.18 13.82
N LEU A 140 3.57 -13.93 14.50
CA LEU A 140 4.89 -13.71 13.91
C LEU A 140 5.63 -15.05 13.85
N VAL A 141 5.43 -15.78 12.75
CA VAL A 141 6.11 -17.05 12.48
C VAL A 141 7.54 -16.76 12.00
N GLU A 142 8.52 -17.49 12.52
CA GLU A 142 9.92 -17.27 12.16
C GLU A 142 10.18 -17.66 10.69
N GLY A 143 10.78 -16.74 9.93
CA GLY A 143 11.11 -16.97 8.52
C GLY A 143 9.97 -16.69 7.53
N ASP A 144 8.73 -16.55 8.01
CA ASP A 144 7.58 -16.23 7.18
C ASP A 144 7.21 -14.74 7.31
N PRO A 145 7.08 -13.99 6.20
CA PRO A 145 6.65 -12.60 6.24
C PRO A 145 5.16 -12.50 6.55
N LEU A 146 4.81 -11.69 7.54
CA LEU A 146 3.46 -11.27 7.84
C LEU A 146 3.13 -10.01 7.01
N VAL A 147 1.97 -10.02 6.34
CA VAL A 147 1.45 -8.87 5.59
C VAL A 147 0.00 -8.65 5.98
N VAL A 148 -0.30 -7.50 6.59
CA VAL A 148 -1.64 -7.14 7.08
C VAL A 148 -2.11 -5.83 6.44
N PRO A 149 -3.20 -5.83 5.65
CA PRO A 149 -3.76 -4.60 5.11
C PRO A 149 -4.46 -3.79 6.22
N PHE A 150 -4.17 -2.49 6.31
CA PHE A 150 -4.70 -1.61 7.36
C PHE A 150 -4.95 -0.18 6.87
N GLY A 151 -6.22 0.16 6.58
CA GLY A 151 -6.58 1.46 6.02
C GLY A 151 -5.82 1.75 4.72
N GLN A 152 -5.04 2.84 4.71
CA GLN A 152 -4.14 3.24 3.61
C GLN A 152 -2.77 2.55 3.66
N TRP A 153 -2.47 1.80 4.71
CA TRP A 153 -1.19 1.14 4.95
C TRP A 153 -1.28 -0.37 4.71
N GLU A 154 -0.14 -0.97 4.39
CA GLU A 154 0.13 -2.39 4.48
C GLU A 154 1.23 -2.59 5.52
N VAL A 155 0.89 -3.30 6.61
CA VAL A 155 1.81 -3.60 7.69
C VAL A 155 2.59 -4.86 7.32
N TRP A 156 3.87 -4.69 7.07
CA TRP A 156 4.82 -5.78 6.86
C TRP A 156 5.54 -6.07 8.16
N ALA A 157 5.62 -7.34 8.55
CA ALA A 157 6.48 -7.76 9.65
C ALA A 157 7.24 -9.03 9.28
N PHE A 158 8.52 -9.09 9.63
CA PHE A 158 9.36 -10.27 9.43
C PHE A 158 10.10 -10.61 10.71
N ARG A 159 9.92 -11.83 11.21
CA ARG A 159 10.58 -12.33 12.42
C ARG A 159 11.83 -13.13 12.08
N ARG A 160 12.89 -12.87 12.82
CA ARG A 160 14.10 -13.69 12.88
C ARG A 160 14.56 -13.84 14.33
N GLY A 161 14.49 -15.05 14.88
CA GLY A 161 14.72 -15.31 16.29
C GLY A 161 13.86 -14.42 17.20
N ARG A 162 14.52 -13.62 18.04
CA ARG A 162 13.91 -12.65 18.97
C ARG A 162 13.81 -11.23 18.41
N TYR A 163 13.87 -11.06 17.10
CA TYR A 163 13.78 -9.75 16.46
C TYR A 163 12.67 -9.73 15.42
N ALA A 164 11.99 -8.60 15.30
CA ALA A 164 11.05 -8.33 14.23
C ALA A 164 11.39 -7.03 13.51
N HIS A 165 11.39 -7.09 12.19
CA HIS A 165 11.44 -5.93 11.34
C HIS A 165 10.01 -5.59 10.91
N VAL A 166 9.53 -4.40 11.27
CA VAL A 166 8.17 -3.94 10.97
C VAL A 166 8.25 -2.71 10.08
N ARG A 167 7.46 -2.71 9.00
CA ARG A 167 7.40 -1.63 8.02
C ARG A 167 5.95 -1.35 7.65
N LEU A 168 5.62 -0.07 7.59
CA LEU A 168 4.42 0.43 6.94
C LEU A 168 4.78 0.83 5.53
N GLU A 169 4.16 0.17 4.57
CA GLU A 169 4.12 0.67 3.20
C GLU A 169 2.75 1.28 2.97
N VAL A 170 2.68 2.43 2.29
CA VAL A 170 1.40 2.87 1.75
C VAL A 170 0.93 1.75 0.81
N ARG A 171 -0.38 1.46 0.75
CA ARG A 171 -0.97 0.51 -0.22
C ARG A 171 -0.90 1.11 -1.63
N GLU A 172 0.32 1.34 -2.11
CA GLU A 172 0.60 2.02 -3.36
C GLU A 172 0.28 1.08 -4.52
N GLY A 173 -0.57 1.54 -5.43
CA GLY A 173 -1.03 0.76 -6.59
C GLY A 173 -2.37 0.07 -6.36
N ALA A 174 -2.75 -0.28 -5.13
CA ALA A 174 -4.05 -0.91 -4.87
C ALA A 174 -5.21 0.05 -5.18
N HIS A 175 -5.12 1.30 -4.71
CA HIS A 175 -6.16 2.30 -4.95
C HIS A 175 -6.18 2.77 -6.41
N LEU A 176 -5.03 3.12 -6.99
CA LEU A 176 -4.92 3.43 -8.43
C LEU A 176 -5.48 2.30 -9.30
N SER A 177 -5.15 1.04 -9.00
CA SER A 177 -5.68 -0.08 -9.78
C SER A 177 -7.19 -0.26 -9.61
N GLN A 178 -7.73 -0.05 -8.40
CA GLN A 178 -9.19 -0.04 -8.19
C GLN A 178 -9.86 1.06 -9.02
N LEU A 179 -9.28 2.26 -9.05
CA LEU A 179 -9.78 3.38 -9.85
C LEU A 179 -9.71 3.07 -11.35
N LEU A 180 -8.66 2.41 -11.82
CA LEU A 180 -8.54 2.00 -13.22
C LEU A 180 -9.61 0.95 -13.60
N VAL A 181 -9.86 -0.05 -12.75
CA VAL A 181 -10.93 -1.04 -13.02
C VAL A 181 -12.32 -0.39 -12.97
N GLU A 182 -12.57 0.52 -12.02
CA GLU A 182 -13.78 1.35 -12.01
C GLU A 182 -13.91 2.15 -13.31
N GLY A 183 -12.81 2.79 -13.73
CA GLY A 183 -12.75 3.62 -14.92
C GLY A 183 -12.95 2.85 -16.22
N ARG A 184 -12.56 1.57 -16.30
CA ARG A 184 -12.87 0.69 -17.44
C ARG A 184 -14.37 0.57 -17.68
N ILE A 185 -15.15 0.37 -16.62
CA ILE A 185 -16.61 0.34 -16.74
C ILE A 185 -17.14 1.72 -17.13
N LEU A 186 -16.65 2.78 -16.48
CA LEU A 186 -17.08 4.14 -16.77
C LEU A 186 -16.83 4.51 -18.24
N ALA A 187 -15.71 4.09 -18.82
CA ALA A 187 -15.39 4.28 -20.22
C ALA A 187 -16.50 3.76 -21.15
N HIS A 188 -17.01 2.56 -20.91
CA HIS A 188 -18.14 2.03 -21.68
C HIS A 188 -19.44 2.77 -21.37
N LEU A 189 -19.71 3.11 -20.11
CA LEU A 189 -20.94 3.79 -19.70
C LEU A 189 -21.08 5.18 -20.32
N VAL A 190 -20.01 5.98 -20.39
CA VAL A 190 -20.10 7.35 -20.94
C VAL A 190 -19.92 7.41 -22.45
N HIS A 191 -19.60 6.29 -23.10
CA HIS A 191 -19.39 6.25 -24.54
C HIS A 191 -20.71 6.34 -25.31
N PRO A 192 -20.81 7.14 -26.39
CA PRO A 192 -22.04 7.31 -27.16
C PRO A 192 -22.41 6.11 -28.06
N VAL A 193 -21.66 5.00 -28.00
CA VAL A 193 -21.91 3.81 -28.84
C VAL A 193 -23.34 3.31 -28.68
N LYS A 194 -24.00 3.07 -29.83
CA LYS A 194 -25.39 2.63 -29.93
C LYS A 194 -26.32 3.43 -29.01
N GLU A 195 -26.22 4.76 -29.09
CA GLU A 195 -27.01 5.69 -28.29
C GLU A 195 -26.85 5.43 -26.78
N TYR A 196 -25.60 5.44 -26.29
CA TYR A 196 -25.27 5.19 -24.88
C TYR A 196 -25.82 3.86 -24.35
N ALA A 197 -25.67 2.77 -25.14
CA ALA A 197 -26.24 1.46 -24.83
C ALA A 197 -25.89 0.98 -23.41
N TYR A 198 -24.63 1.07 -23.01
CA TYR A 198 -24.16 0.64 -21.70
C TYR A 198 -24.78 1.45 -20.56
N LEU A 199 -24.97 2.76 -20.72
CA LEU A 199 -25.62 3.58 -19.70
C LEU A 199 -27.11 3.27 -19.57
N ARG A 200 -27.80 3.08 -20.70
CA ARG A 200 -29.22 2.66 -20.71
C ARG A 200 -29.41 1.31 -20.03
N LEU A 201 -28.56 0.33 -20.38
CA LEU A 201 -28.51 -0.98 -19.73
C LEU A 201 -28.28 -0.85 -18.23
N MET A 202 -27.29 -0.05 -17.82
CA MET A 202 -26.96 0.13 -16.40
C MET A 202 -28.10 0.77 -15.61
N ARG A 203 -28.83 1.72 -16.22
CA ARG A 203 -30.01 2.36 -15.61
C ARG A 203 -31.17 1.38 -15.47
N ALA A 204 -31.49 0.62 -16.51
CA ALA A 204 -32.52 -0.40 -16.49
C ALA A 204 -32.18 -1.52 -15.50
N PHE A 205 -30.93 -1.98 -15.50
CA PHE A 205 -30.42 -2.99 -14.57
C PHE A 205 -30.49 -2.53 -13.11
N SER A 206 -30.06 -1.30 -12.83
CA SER A 206 -30.21 -0.71 -11.50
C SER A 206 -31.67 -0.73 -11.06
N ALA A 207 -32.60 -0.26 -11.91
CA ALA A 207 -34.03 -0.31 -11.60
C ALA A 207 -34.52 -1.76 -11.39
N ARG A 208 -34.06 -2.71 -12.20
CA ARG A 208 -34.46 -4.12 -12.16
C ARG A 208 -34.00 -4.84 -10.90
N LEU A 209 -32.85 -4.45 -10.34
CA LEU A 209 -32.38 -4.90 -9.04
C LEU A 209 -33.27 -4.43 -7.88
N LYS A 210 -34.08 -3.37 -8.06
CA LYS A 210 -35.04 -2.89 -7.06
C LYS A 210 -36.37 -3.66 -7.12
N GLY A 211 -36.76 -4.15 -8.29
CA GLY A 211 -38.03 -4.84 -8.52
C GLY A 211 -38.39 -4.93 -10.00
N PRO A 212 -39.63 -5.30 -10.36
CA PRO A 212 -40.12 -5.26 -11.74
C PRO A 212 -40.07 -3.84 -12.34
N VAL A 213 -39.83 -3.73 -13.64
CA VAL A 213 -39.56 -2.46 -14.34
C VAL A 213 -40.24 -2.41 -15.70
N ASP A 214 -40.70 -1.24 -16.11
CA ASP A 214 -41.04 -0.95 -17.50
C ASP A 214 -39.79 -0.56 -18.30
N TYR A 215 -39.37 -1.46 -19.20
CA TYR A 215 -38.16 -1.29 -20.01
C TYR A 215 -38.28 -0.18 -21.06
N ARG A 216 -39.49 0.24 -21.45
CA ARG A 216 -39.69 1.30 -22.46
C ARG A 216 -39.09 2.63 -22.01
N ALA A 217 -39.07 2.89 -20.70
CA ALA A 217 -38.47 4.09 -20.12
C ALA A 217 -36.93 4.20 -20.32
N PHE A 218 -36.28 3.13 -20.78
CA PHE A 218 -34.83 3.07 -21.03
C PHE A 218 -34.50 2.93 -22.53
N GLY A 219 -35.45 3.29 -23.40
CA GLY A 219 -35.27 3.36 -24.84
C GLY A 219 -34.45 4.58 -25.32
N SER A 220 -34.50 4.86 -26.62
CA SER A 220 -33.69 5.90 -27.29
C SER A 220 -33.96 7.33 -26.79
N GLU A 221 -35.16 7.63 -26.29
CA GLU A 221 -35.46 8.94 -25.69
C GLU A 221 -34.55 9.26 -24.48
N LEU A 222 -34.18 8.24 -23.71
CA LEU A 222 -33.25 8.41 -22.60
C LEU A 222 -31.82 8.69 -23.09
N ALA A 223 -31.44 8.15 -24.25
CA ALA A 223 -30.14 8.42 -24.84
C ALA A 223 -29.98 9.88 -25.30
N GLN A 224 -31.05 10.48 -25.85
CA GLN A 224 -31.05 11.90 -26.22
C GLN A 224 -30.74 12.78 -25.01
N LYS A 225 -31.36 12.49 -23.86
CA LYS A 225 -31.07 13.20 -22.61
C LYS A 225 -29.61 13.06 -22.18
N PHE A 226 -28.95 11.93 -22.46
CA PHE A 226 -27.53 11.78 -22.16
C PHE A 226 -26.64 12.59 -23.10
N SER A 227 -27.00 12.72 -24.38
CA SER A 227 -26.22 13.52 -25.35
C SER A 227 -26.23 15.02 -25.06
N GLU A 228 -27.24 15.52 -24.34
CA GLU A 228 -27.37 16.94 -23.97
C GLU A 228 -26.55 17.29 -22.71
N VAL A 229 -26.04 16.30 -21.98
CA VAL A 229 -25.37 16.49 -20.69
C VAL A 229 -23.85 16.60 -20.89
N PRO A 230 -23.17 17.58 -20.26
CA PRO A 230 -21.72 17.66 -20.29
C PRO A 230 -21.06 16.38 -19.77
N LEU A 231 -19.96 15.96 -20.43
CA LEU A 231 -19.31 14.68 -20.14
C LEU A 231 -18.90 14.52 -18.67
N ASP A 232 -18.43 15.58 -18.01
CA ASP A 232 -18.09 15.56 -16.58
C ASP A 232 -19.31 15.22 -15.71
N THR A 233 -20.47 15.77 -16.05
CA THR A 233 -21.72 15.50 -15.33
C THR A 233 -22.21 14.08 -15.61
N LEU A 234 -22.05 13.61 -16.85
CA LEU A 234 -22.40 12.25 -17.24
C LEU A 234 -21.51 11.21 -16.53
N GLU A 235 -20.22 11.49 -16.39
CA GLU A 235 -19.26 10.65 -15.67
C GLU A 235 -19.60 10.57 -14.18
N GLU A 236 -19.86 11.70 -13.52
CA GLU A 236 -20.32 11.70 -12.12
C GLU A 236 -21.63 10.93 -11.93
N PHE A 237 -22.57 11.07 -12.87
CA PHE A 237 -23.84 10.35 -12.85
C PHE A 237 -23.64 8.84 -13.00
N ALA A 238 -22.84 8.42 -13.99
CA ALA A 238 -22.51 7.01 -14.22
C ALA A 238 -21.81 6.39 -12.99
N ARG A 239 -20.85 7.12 -12.40
CA ARG A 239 -20.12 6.68 -11.20
C ARG A 239 -21.01 6.53 -9.98
N LYS A 240 -21.95 7.46 -9.76
CA LYS A 240 -22.99 7.33 -8.72
C LYS A 240 -23.88 6.10 -8.97
N GLY A 241 -24.30 5.88 -10.22
CA GLY A 241 -25.08 4.71 -10.62
C GLY A 241 -24.35 3.39 -10.35
N LEU A 242 -23.05 3.35 -10.64
CA LEU A 242 -22.19 2.19 -10.41
C LEU A 242 -22.06 1.85 -8.92
N LYS A 243 -21.88 2.86 -8.05
CA LYS A 243 -21.90 2.69 -6.59
C LYS A 243 -23.22 2.09 -6.09
N VAL A 244 -24.36 2.58 -6.61
CA VAL A 244 -25.69 2.06 -6.24
C VAL A 244 -25.86 0.61 -6.65
N VAL A 245 -25.42 0.23 -7.85
CA VAL A 245 -25.49 -1.16 -8.32
C VAL A 245 -24.60 -2.08 -7.49
N ARG A 246 -23.38 -1.65 -7.16
CA ARG A 246 -22.50 -2.40 -6.25
C ARG A 246 -23.17 -2.70 -4.92
N GLN A 247 -23.71 -1.68 -4.26
CA GLN A 247 -24.40 -1.86 -2.97
C GLN A 247 -25.58 -2.84 -3.05
N ARG A 248 -26.27 -2.88 -4.18
CA ARG A 248 -27.39 -3.83 -4.40
C ARG A 248 -26.88 -5.24 -4.66
N LEU A 249 -25.82 -5.40 -5.44
CA LEU A 249 -25.23 -6.70 -5.75
C LEU A 249 -24.48 -7.30 -4.55
N GLU A 250 -23.91 -6.49 -3.67
CA GLU A 250 -23.35 -6.96 -2.39
C GLU A 250 -24.44 -7.59 -1.49
N ARG A 251 -25.67 -7.09 -1.55
CA ARG A 251 -26.83 -7.66 -0.83
C ARG A 251 -27.48 -8.84 -1.54
N ALA A 252 -27.41 -8.86 -2.87
CA ALA A 252 -28.02 -9.89 -3.70
C ALA A 252 -27.12 -10.25 -4.91
N PRO A 253 -26.05 -11.05 -4.71
CA PRO A 253 -25.07 -11.35 -5.76
C PRO A 253 -25.68 -12.03 -6.99
N ALA A 254 -26.67 -12.90 -6.77
CA ALA A 254 -27.42 -13.56 -7.84
C ALA A 254 -28.19 -12.58 -8.75
N GLY A 255 -28.32 -11.31 -8.36
CA GLY A 255 -28.95 -10.26 -9.16
C GLY A 255 -28.21 -9.95 -10.46
N LEU A 256 -26.92 -10.27 -10.58
CA LEU A 256 -26.13 -10.03 -11.79
C LEU A 256 -26.73 -10.69 -13.04
N ARG A 257 -27.43 -11.82 -12.87
CA ARG A 257 -28.12 -12.54 -13.96
C ARG A 257 -29.24 -11.72 -14.64
N TYR A 258 -29.79 -10.71 -13.96
CA TYR A 258 -30.85 -9.87 -14.52
C TYR A 258 -30.37 -9.00 -15.68
N LEU A 259 -29.06 -8.86 -15.89
CA LEU A 259 -28.54 -8.18 -17.09
C LEU A 259 -28.95 -8.87 -18.39
N GLY A 260 -29.08 -10.20 -18.40
CA GLY A 260 -29.57 -10.93 -19.58
C GLY A 260 -31.00 -10.52 -19.95
N GLU A 261 -31.91 -10.53 -18.96
CA GLU A 261 -33.30 -10.09 -19.11
C GLU A 261 -33.39 -8.63 -19.60
N VAL A 262 -32.60 -7.74 -18.99
CA VAL A 262 -32.54 -6.32 -19.37
C VAL A 262 -32.02 -6.14 -20.80
N GLY A 263 -30.99 -6.89 -21.18
CA GLY A 263 -30.41 -6.88 -22.51
C GLY A 263 -31.38 -7.32 -23.59
N GLU A 264 -32.13 -8.40 -23.35
CA GLU A 264 -33.19 -8.87 -24.26
C GLU A 264 -34.29 -7.83 -24.41
N ALA A 265 -34.77 -7.26 -23.30
CA ALA A 265 -35.84 -6.28 -23.32
C ALA A 265 -35.49 -4.98 -24.07
N LEU A 266 -34.20 -4.59 -24.08
CA LEU A 266 -33.71 -3.41 -24.79
C LEU A 266 -33.14 -3.71 -26.18
N GLY A 267 -33.05 -4.97 -26.60
CA GLY A 267 -32.40 -5.37 -27.86
C GLY A 267 -30.88 -5.18 -27.85
N LEU A 268 -30.25 -5.19 -26.66
CA LEU A 268 -28.83 -4.92 -26.41
C LEU A 268 -28.14 -6.13 -25.76
N VAL A 269 -28.38 -7.32 -26.31
CA VAL A 269 -27.96 -8.59 -25.70
C VAL A 269 -26.43 -8.71 -25.60
N GLN A 270 -25.69 -8.27 -26.62
CA GLN A 270 -24.23 -8.38 -26.63
C GLN A 270 -23.60 -7.39 -25.65
N GLU A 271 -24.10 -6.15 -25.63
CA GLU A 271 -23.67 -5.12 -24.70
C GLU A 271 -24.00 -5.51 -23.26
N ALA A 272 -25.13 -6.16 -23.02
CA ALA A 272 -25.49 -6.68 -21.70
C ALA A 272 -24.55 -7.80 -21.23
N LYS A 273 -24.18 -8.74 -22.11
CA LYS A 273 -23.18 -9.78 -21.80
C LYS A 273 -21.82 -9.17 -21.50
N HIS A 274 -21.39 -8.21 -22.30
CA HIS A 274 -20.13 -7.51 -22.08
C HIS A 274 -20.14 -6.74 -20.76
N LEU A 275 -21.19 -5.95 -20.50
CA LEU A 275 -21.35 -5.23 -19.24
C LEU A 275 -21.40 -6.18 -18.03
N GLN A 276 -22.03 -7.35 -18.18
CA GLN A 276 -22.05 -8.37 -17.15
C GLN A 276 -20.65 -8.89 -16.83
N SER A 277 -19.81 -9.14 -17.84
CA SER A 277 -18.40 -9.52 -17.65
C SER A 277 -17.63 -8.42 -16.92
N LEU A 278 -17.73 -7.17 -17.40
CA LEU A 278 -17.04 -6.03 -16.80
C LEU A 278 -17.43 -5.83 -15.32
N LEU A 279 -18.71 -5.96 -14.99
CA LEU A 279 -19.19 -5.88 -13.62
C LEU A 279 -18.75 -7.06 -12.77
N ALA A 280 -18.73 -8.28 -13.30
CA ALA A 280 -18.22 -9.45 -12.60
C ALA A 280 -16.73 -9.28 -12.27
N ASP A 281 -15.94 -8.84 -13.24
CA ASP A 281 -14.50 -8.59 -13.07
C ASP A 281 -14.24 -7.51 -12.03
N TRP A 282 -15.00 -6.41 -12.07
CA TRP A 282 -14.88 -5.33 -11.10
C TRP A 282 -15.30 -5.72 -9.68
N LEU A 283 -16.39 -6.48 -9.52
CA LEU A 283 -16.86 -6.92 -8.21
C LEU A 283 -15.92 -7.95 -7.57
N ASN A 284 -15.29 -8.79 -8.39
CA ASN A 284 -14.33 -9.79 -7.94
C ASN A 284 -12.89 -9.27 -7.96
N TYR A 285 -12.68 -8.01 -8.33
CA TYR A 285 -11.35 -7.44 -8.48
C TYR A 285 -10.61 -7.42 -7.15
N ARG A 286 -9.49 -8.15 -7.10
CA ARG A 286 -8.55 -8.12 -5.98
C ARG A 286 -7.34 -7.30 -6.41
N PRO A 287 -7.07 -6.15 -5.78
CA PRO A 287 -5.91 -5.34 -6.15
C PRO A 287 -4.62 -6.14 -5.96
N PRO A 288 -3.65 -6.03 -6.88
CA PRO A 288 -2.35 -6.67 -6.70
C PRO A 288 -1.69 -6.15 -5.42
N THR A 289 -1.10 -7.04 -4.63
CA THR A 289 -0.49 -6.74 -3.33
C THR A 289 0.99 -6.36 -3.43
N ARG A 290 1.59 -6.25 -4.63
CA ARG A 290 3.03 -5.97 -4.71
C ARG A 290 3.58 -5.46 -6.04
N GLU A 291 2.84 -5.52 -7.13
CA GLU A 291 3.40 -5.13 -8.41
C GLU A 291 3.23 -3.63 -8.62
N THR A 292 4.35 -2.96 -8.91
CA THR A 292 4.32 -1.73 -9.70
C THR A 292 3.27 -1.92 -10.78
N ILE A 293 2.33 -0.98 -10.87
CA ILE A 293 1.36 -0.91 -11.95
C ILE A 293 2.12 -1.21 -13.26
N GLY A 294 1.96 -2.42 -13.78
CA GLY A 294 2.85 -3.03 -14.75
C GLY A 294 2.04 -3.81 -15.77
N GLY A 295 2.50 -3.81 -17.02
CA GLY A 295 1.74 -4.31 -18.18
C GLY A 295 1.22 -3.15 -19.05
N GLU A 296 -0.02 -3.25 -19.51
CA GLU A 296 -0.71 -2.25 -20.38
C GLU A 296 -1.04 -0.92 -19.70
N ILE A 297 -0.68 -0.78 -18.42
CA ILE A 297 -0.98 0.41 -17.63
C ILE A 297 0.25 1.32 -17.62
N GLY A 298 0.11 2.50 -18.22
CA GLY A 298 1.16 3.51 -18.18
C GLY A 298 1.11 4.30 -16.87
N THR A 299 2.28 4.70 -16.37
CA THR A 299 2.40 5.51 -15.15
C THR A 299 3.21 6.76 -15.40
N VAL A 300 2.79 7.86 -14.79
CA VAL A 300 3.50 9.14 -14.83
C VAL A 300 3.44 9.80 -13.44
N THR A 301 4.46 10.60 -13.11
CA THR A 301 4.48 11.39 -11.87
C THR A 301 4.26 12.86 -12.20
N LEU A 302 3.31 13.48 -11.52
CA LEU A 302 3.04 14.92 -11.61
C LEU A 302 4.25 15.70 -11.11
N THR A 303 4.65 16.68 -11.90
CA THR A 303 5.68 17.66 -11.55
C THR A 303 5.12 19.07 -11.70
N ALA A 304 5.94 20.08 -11.43
CA ALA A 304 5.57 21.48 -11.71
C ALA A 304 5.39 21.74 -13.22
N GLU A 305 6.04 20.94 -14.07
CA GLU A 305 5.92 21.02 -15.52
C GLU A 305 4.80 20.11 -16.03
N PRO A 306 4.15 20.46 -17.17
CA PRO A 306 3.18 19.58 -17.81
C PRO A 306 3.79 18.23 -18.19
N VAL A 307 3.05 17.16 -17.94
CA VAL A 307 3.45 15.79 -18.26
C VAL A 307 2.56 15.23 -19.35
N SER A 308 3.15 14.53 -20.31
CA SER A 308 2.42 13.91 -21.41
C SER A 308 2.04 12.46 -21.09
N ILE A 309 0.79 12.10 -21.38
CA ILE A 309 0.30 10.73 -21.43
C ILE A 309 0.15 10.37 -22.90
N ASP A 310 0.92 9.39 -23.36
CA ASP A 310 0.79 8.83 -24.70
C ASP A 310 -0.39 7.84 -24.73
N ALA A 311 -1.40 8.16 -25.52
CA ALA A 311 -2.56 7.32 -25.76
C ALA A 311 -2.63 6.88 -27.24
N GLY A 312 -1.46 6.57 -27.82
CA GLY A 312 -1.31 6.08 -29.19
C GLY A 312 -1.49 7.20 -30.20
N LYS A 313 -2.69 7.33 -30.79
CA LYS A 313 -2.97 8.36 -31.80
C LYS A 313 -3.12 9.77 -31.20
N VAL A 314 -3.19 9.86 -29.88
CA VAL A 314 -3.49 11.10 -29.16
C VAL A 314 -2.54 11.23 -27.98
N VAL A 315 -2.03 12.44 -27.76
CA VAL A 315 -1.23 12.77 -26.58
C VAL A 315 -2.04 13.69 -25.68
N LEU A 316 -2.23 13.28 -24.44
CA LEU A 316 -2.90 14.07 -23.41
C LEU A 316 -1.84 14.80 -22.59
N SER A 317 -2.04 16.10 -22.36
CA SER A 317 -1.17 16.90 -21.49
C SER A 317 -1.84 17.07 -20.14
N VAL A 318 -1.15 16.63 -19.08
CA VAL A 318 -1.58 16.77 -17.69
C VAL A 318 -0.79 17.86 -17.03
N ARG A 319 -1.49 18.84 -16.43
CA ARG A 319 -0.87 19.98 -15.76
C ARG A 319 -1.48 20.18 -14.38
N GLN A 320 -0.63 20.37 -13.39
CA GLN A 320 -1.05 20.88 -12.09
C GLN A 320 -1.10 22.41 -12.14
N VAL A 321 -2.23 22.98 -11.73
CA VAL A 321 -2.46 24.42 -11.57
C VAL A 321 -2.98 24.60 -10.15
N GLU A 322 -2.14 25.21 -9.30
CA GLU A 322 -2.41 25.33 -7.85
C GLU A 322 -2.67 23.93 -7.24
N ASP A 323 -3.83 23.75 -6.61
CA ASP A 323 -4.27 22.49 -5.98
C ASP A 323 -5.09 21.58 -6.92
N ALA A 324 -5.28 21.98 -8.18
CA ALA A 324 -6.06 21.25 -9.16
C ALA A 324 -5.18 20.65 -10.27
N VAL A 325 -5.59 19.49 -10.77
CA VAL A 325 -4.95 18.83 -11.91
C VAL A 325 -5.92 18.83 -13.07
N TYR A 326 -5.42 19.25 -14.23
CA TYR A 326 -6.19 19.31 -15.47
C TYR A 326 -5.54 18.44 -16.52
N VAL A 327 -6.39 17.73 -17.26
CA VAL A 327 -6.01 16.96 -18.45
C VAL A 327 -6.52 17.71 -19.66
N THR A 328 -5.68 17.82 -20.67
CA THR A 328 -5.93 18.58 -21.88
C THR A 328 -5.57 17.74 -23.10
N VAL A 329 -6.33 17.94 -24.18
CA VAL A 329 -6.03 17.39 -25.49
C VAL A 329 -6.18 18.51 -26.51
N ALA A 330 -5.41 18.46 -27.59
CA ALA A 330 -5.44 19.49 -28.62
C ALA A 330 -6.88 19.68 -29.16
N GLY A 331 -7.36 20.92 -29.15
CA GLY A 331 -8.68 21.28 -29.68
C GLY A 331 -9.88 20.98 -28.76
N GLN A 332 -9.67 20.53 -27.51
CA GLN A 332 -10.77 20.34 -26.57
C GLN A 332 -10.58 21.13 -25.26
N VAL A 333 -11.68 21.30 -24.54
CA VAL A 333 -11.70 22.02 -23.26
C VAL A 333 -10.95 21.20 -22.19
N PRO A 334 -10.07 21.82 -21.38
CA PRO A 334 -9.43 21.17 -20.24
C PRO A 334 -10.46 20.57 -19.28
N ARG A 335 -10.22 19.33 -18.85
CA ARG A 335 -11.06 18.64 -17.86
C ARG A 335 -10.30 18.42 -16.57
N ARG A 336 -10.99 18.58 -15.44
CA ARG A 336 -10.38 18.45 -14.12
C ARG A 336 -10.26 16.98 -13.72
N LEU A 337 -9.04 16.53 -13.44
CA LEU A 337 -8.75 15.22 -12.86
C LEU A 337 -8.79 15.32 -11.33
N ARG A 338 -9.82 14.73 -10.73
CA ARG A 338 -9.93 14.59 -9.27
C ARG A 338 -9.13 13.39 -8.80
N ASP A 339 -9.75 12.22 -8.85
CA ASP A 339 -9.17 10.90 -8.57
C ASP A 339 -9.26 9.98 -9.80
N LEU A 340 -10.29 10.15 -10.63
CA LEU A 340 -10.53 9.41 -11.85
C LEU A 340 -11.07 10.35 -12.93
N LEU A 341 -10.65 10.14 -14.17
CA LEU A 341 -11.14 10.83 -15.35
C LEU A 341 -11.19 9.87 -16.53
N VAL A 342 -12.26 9.89 -17.30
CA VAL A 342 -12.40 9.12 -18.54
C VAL A 342 -12.42 10.06 -19.74
N TRP A 343 -11.44 9.95 -20.64
CA TRP A 343 -11.46 10.65 -21.92
C TRP A 343 -11.97 9.72 -23.03
N ALA A 344 -13.16 9.99 -23.57
CA ALA A 344 -13.72 9.20 -24.67
C ALA A 344 -13.33 9.79 -26.03
N PHE A 345 -12.84 8.92 -26.93
CA PHE A 345 -12.61 9.19 -28.34
C PHE A 345 -13.53 8.28 -29.17
N ALA A 346 -13.46 8.34 -30.50
CA ALA A 346 -14.36 7.56 -31.36
C ALA A 346 -14.09 6.04 -31.33
N ASP A 347 -12.82 5.64 -31.29
CA ASP A 347 -12.34 4.24 -31.36
C ASP A 347 -11.68 3.75 -30.05
N GLN A 348 -11.50 4.64 -29.08
CA GLN A 348 -10.81 4.34 -27.83
C GLN A 348 -11.27 5.23 -26.69
N ALA A 349 -10.96 4.83 -25.46
CA ALA A 349 -11.09 5.66 -24.28
C ALA A 349 -9.79 5.60 -23.48
N VAL A 350 -9.42 6.72 -22.85
CA VAL A 350 -8.28 6.80 -21.94
C VAL A 350 -8.81 6.99 -20.54
N VAL A 351 -8.53 6.03 -19.67
CA VAL A 351 -8.87 6.11 -18.25
C VAL A 351 -7.65 6.59 -17.50
N ILE A 352 -7.80 7.63 -16.70
CA ILE A 352 -6.71 8.28 -15.97
C ILE A 352 -7.09 8.29 -14.48
N ALA A 353 -6.31 7.60 -13.66
CA ALA A 353 -6.46 7.57 -12.21
C ALA A 353 -5.34 8.38 -11.55
N ARG A 354 -5.65 9.11 -10.48
CA ARG A 354 -4.73 9.93 -9.72
C ARG A 354 -4.79 9.61 -8.24
N GLU A 355 -3.62 9.51 -7.62
CA GLU A 355 -3.43 9.40 -6.19
C GLU A 355 -2.24 10.28 -5.78
N GLY A 356 -2.51 11.41 -5.14
CA GLY A 356 -1.50 12.43 -4.83
C GLY A 356 -0.81 12.97 -6.08
N HIS A 357 0.50 12.75 -6.19
CA HIS A 357 1.33 13.12 -7.35
C HIS A 357 1.44 11.99 -8.40
N ARG A 358 0.92 10.79 -8.13
CA ARG A 358 1.02 9.68 -9.08
C ARG A 358 -0.21 9.64 -9.97
N ILE A 359 0.03 9.33 -11.24
CA ILE A 359 -1.01 9.10 -12.22
C ILE A 359 -0.76 7.75 -12.88
N ALA A 360 -1.82 6.98 -13.01
CA ALA A 360 -1.85 5.77 -13.81
C ALA A 360 -2.89 5.93 -14.91
N HIS A 361 -2.63 5.37 -16.08
CA HIS A 361 -3.57 5.41 -17.18
C HIS A 361 -3.61 4.09 -17.94
N VAL A 362 -4.78 3.79 -18.52
CA VAL A 362 -4.96 2.69 -19.45
C VAL A 362 -5.71 3.19 -20.68
N VAL A 363 -5.26 2.75 -21.85
CA VAL A 363 -5.96 2.97 -23.12
C VAL A 363 -6.83 1.75 -23.38
N LEU A 364 -8.11 1.98 -23.61
CA LEU A 364 -9.10 0.93 -23.85
C LEU A 364 -9.59 1.05 -25.28
N PRO A 365 -9.53 -0.01 -26.09
CA PRO A 365 -10.26 -0.03 -27.34
C PRO A 365 -11.75 0.00 -27.01
N ILE A 366 -12.49 0.90 -27.66
CA ILE A 366 -13.96 0.88 -27.59
C ILE A 366 -14.45 0.34 -28.92
N GLU A 367 -14.85 -0.94 -28.91
CA GLU A 367 -15.46 -1.54 -30.09
C GLU A 367 -16.83 -0.91 -30.34
N GLY A 368 -16.93 -0.25 -31.50
CA GLY A 368 -18.00 0.68 -31.81
C GLY A 368 -18.01 1.10 -33.28
N ALA A 369 -17.89 0.13 -34.19
CA ALA A 369 -18.35 0.23 -35.57
C ALA A 369 -19.03 -1.09 -35.95
#